data_AF-A0A2W5Z237-F1
#
_entry.id   AF-A0A2W5Z237-F1
#
_cell.length_a   1.000
_cell.length_b   1.000
_cell.length_c   1.000
_cell.angle_alpha   90.00
_cell.angle_beta   90.00
_cell.angle_gamma   90.00
#
_symmetry.space_group_name_H-M   'P 1'
#
loop_
_entity.id
_entity.type
_entity.pdbx_description
1 polymer ?
#
loop_
_entity_poly.entity_id
_entity_poly.type
_entity_poly.pdbx_seq_one_letter_code
_entity_poly.pdbx_strand_id
1 'polypeptide(L)'
;MVFRCQFCDATPDPETHERLVRQLHELVFGEYLDALPGRWLVWDGQGPLGPRRYACPAHRGELTAYLRVHYGSVGWQPWRMPPYPTTLRSADTERALRMRARSPTPR
;
A
#
# COMPACT_ATOMS: atom_id res chain seq x y z
N MET A 1 -5.29 19.01 2.18
CA MET A 1 -5.50 17.58 1.87
C MET A 1 -5.72 16.85 3.19
N VAL A 2 -6.65 15.89 3.26
CA VAL A 2 -7.01 15.21 4.52
C VAL A 2 -6.70 13.72 4.40
N PHE A 3 -5.75 13.23 5.20
CA PHE A 3 -5.44 11.82 5.31
C PHE A 3 -6.32 11.19 6.38
N ARG A 4 -7.05 10.12 6.01
CA ARG A 4 -7.90 9.37 6.94
C ARG A 4 -7.73 7.88 6.76
N CYS A 5 -7.78 7.16 7.87
CA CYS A 5 -7.86 5.71 7.81
C CYS A 5 -9.18 5.30 7.16
N GLN A 6 -9.13 4.42 6.16
CA GLN A 6 -10.31 3.91 5.45
C GLN A 6 -11.33 3.21 6.37
N PHE A 7 -10.91 2.69 7.52
CA PHE A 7 -11.74 1.84 8.38
C PHE A 7 -12.30 2.55 9.61
N CYS A 8 -11.57 3.51 10.17
CA CYS A 8 -11.97 4.18 11.42
C CYS A 8 -11.94 5.70 11.35
N ASP A 9 -11.68 6.29 10.18
CA ASP A 9 -11.56 7.74 9.97
C ASP A 9 -10.53 8.46 10.86
N ALA A 10 -9.70 7.71 11.59
CA ALA A 10 -8.59 8.28 12.34
C ALA A 10 -7.74 9.17 11.43
N THR A 11 -7.16 10.21 12.02
CA THR A 11 -6.25 11.13 11.35
C THR A 11 -4.82 10.87 11.83
N PRO A 12 -3.80 11.00 10.96
CA PRO A 12 -2.41 10.87 11.39
C PRO A 12 -2.03 12.01 12.32
N ASP A 13 -1.04 11.76 13.18
CA ASP A 13 -0.37 12.81 13.95
C ASP A 13 0.34 13.80 12.99
N PRO A 14 0.67 15.03 13.45
CA PRO A 14 1.26 16.05 12.60
C PRO A 14 2.56 15.62 11.88
N GLU A 15 3.43 14.87 12.55
CA GLU A 15 4.70 14.42 11.96
C GLU A 15 4.46 13.37 10.86
N THR A 16 3.58 12.40 11.11
CA THR A 16 3.15 11.44 10.10
C THR A 16 2.41 12.12 8.94
N HIS A 17 1.64 13.17 9.22
CA HIS A 17 0.96 13.96 8.19
C HIS A 17 1.97 14.58 7.22
N GLU A 18 3.02 15.24 7.71
CA GLU A 18 4.06 15.83 6.87
C GLU A 18 4.77 14.79 6.00
N ARG A 19 5.00 13.60 6.54
CA ARG A 19 5.59 12.47 5.81
C ARG A 19 4.67 11.94 4.72
N LEU A 20 3.38 11.83 5.00
CA LEU A 20 2.37 11.47 4.02
C LEU A 20 2.30 12.51 2.88
N VAL A 21 2.37 13.81 3.19
CA VAL A 21 2.43 14.86 2.17
C VAL A 21 3.66 14.69 1.28
N ARG A 22 4.84 14.45 1.86
CA ARG A 22 6.07 14.21 1.09
C ARG A 22 5.97 12.98 0.18
N GLN A 23 5.37 11.89 0.67
CA GLN A 23 5.16 10.68 -0.12
C GLN A 23 4.23 10.88 -1.31
N LEU A 24 3.36 11.90 -1.31
CA LEU A 24 2.52 12.17 -2.48
C LEU A 24 3.33 12.49 -3.74
N HIS A 25 4.54 13.05 -3.57
CA HIS A 25 5.45 13.41 -4.64
C HIS A 25 6.27 12.21 -5.14
N GLU A 26 6.22 11.06 -4.45
CA GLU A 26 6.91 9.85 -4.88
C GLU A 26 6.08 9.18 -6.00
N LEU A 27 6.76 8.83 -7.10
CA LEU A 27 6.16 8.13 -8.24
C LEU A 27 6.11 6.63 -7.95
N VAL A 28 5.20 6.21 -7.06
CA VAL A 28 5.03 4.82 -6.65
C VAL A 28 3.71 4.26 -7.16
N PHE A 29 3.73 3.01 -7.65
CA PHE A 29 2.57 2.35 -8.21
C PHE A 29 2.41 0.94 -7.66
N GLY A 30 1.25 0.66 -7.08
CA GLY A 30 0.86 -0.66 -6.60
C GLY A 30 1.73 -1.21 -5.45
N GLU A 31 2.37 -0.34 -4.68
CA GLU A 31 3.19 -0.74 -3.52
C GLU A 31 2.55 -0.30 -2.20
N TYR A 32 2.81 -1.09 -1.16
CA TYR A 32 2.57 -0.66 0.22
C TYR A 32 3.74 0.18 0.69
N LEU A 33 3.48 1.41 1.10
CA LEU A 33 4.45 2.32 1.70
C LEU A 33 4.14 2.52 3.18
N ASP A 34 5.21 2.63 3.97
CA ASP A 34 5.12 3.01 5.37
C ASP A 34 5.32 4.50 5.52
N ALA A 35 4.36 5.18 6.14
CA ALA A 35 4.54 6.52 6.66
C ALA A 35 4.88 6.45 8.15
N LEU A 36 6.17 6.61 8.45
CA LEU A 36 6.71 6.76 9.80
C LEU A 36 6.57 8.24 10.25
N PRO A 37 6.56 8.53 11.57
CA PRO A 37 6.74 7.63 12.72
C PRO A 37 5.49 6.82 13.08
N GLY A 38 4.30 7.28 12.69
CA GLY A 38 3.03 6.67 13.08
C GLY A 38 2.75 5.32 12.44
N ARG A 39 3.66 4.73 11.65
CA ARG A 39 3.52 3.44 10.96
C ARG A 39 2.19 3.31 10.21
N TRP A 40 1.80 4.37 9.52
CA TRP A 40 0.64 4.33 8.65
C TRP A 40 0.96 3.52 7.41
N LEU A 41 0.01 2.69 6.98
CA LEU A 41 0.10 1.94 5.74
C LEU A 41 -0.56 2.75 4.64
N VAL A 42 0.21 3.04 3.59
CA VAL A 42 -0.27 3.71 2.39
C VAL A 42 -0.28 2.70 1.26
N TRP A 43 -1.41 2.56 0.60
CA TRP A 43 -1.50 1.88 -0.68
C TRP A 43 -1.51 2.92 -1.78
N ASP A 44 -0.47 2.92 -2.62
CA ASP A 44 -0.41 3.80 -3.76
C ASP A 44 -1.03 3.12 -5.00
N GLY A 45 -2.36 3.18 -5.11
CA GLY A 45 -3.08 2.58 -6.22
C GLY A 45 -2.69 3.20 -7.56
N GLN A 46 -2.88 4.52 -7.69
CA GLN A 46 -2.67 5.37 -8.87
C GLN A 46 -2.91 4.76 -10.28
N GLY A 47 -3.72 5.45 -11.09
CA GLY A 47 -4.05 4.98 -12.43
C GLY A 47 -4.97 3.74 -12.38
N PRO A 48 -4.61 2.61 -13.01
CA PRO A 48 -5.51 1.46 -13.16
C PRO A 48 -5.84 0.73 -11.85
N LEU A 49 -5.10 0.98 -10.75
CA LEU A 49 -5.37 0.38 -9.43
C LEU A 49 -6.13 1.31 -8.50
N GLY A 50 -6.74 2.36 -9.04
CA GLY A 50 -7.66 3.21 -8.30
C GLY A 50 -6.96 4.16 -7.32
N PRO A 51 -7.69 4.73 -6.36
CA PRO A 51 -7.19 5.80 -5.52
C PRO A 51 -6.15 5.31 -4.50
N ARG A 52 -5.32 6.25 -4.03
CA ARG A 52 -4.50 6.06 -2.83
C ARG A 52 -5.40 5.74 -1.63
N ARG A 53 -4.98 4.77 -0.80
CA ARG A 53 -5.69 4.38 0.42
C ARG A 53 -4.74 4.45 1.62
N TYR A 54 -5.29 4.80 2.78
CA TYR A 54 -4.52 4.98 4.00
C TYR A 54 -5.12 4.13 5.12
N ALA A 55 -4.28 3.51 5.92
CA ALA A 55 -4.69 2.83 7.15
C ALA A 55 -3.76 3.18 8.30
N CYS A 56 -4.36 3.41 9.47
CA CYS A 56 -3.62 3.59 10.71
C CYS A 56 -2.99 2.25 11.15
N PRO A 57 -2.06 2.25 12.13
CA PRO A 57 -1.39 1.06 12.63
C PRO A 57 -2.31 -0.09 13.02
N ALA A 58 -3.45 0.25 13.61
CA ALA A 58 -4.43 -0.74 14.04
C ALA A 58 -5.11 -1.45 12.87
N HIS A 59 -5.30 -0.78 11.73
CA HIS A 59 -6.06 -1.28 10.59
C HIS A 59 -5.20 -1.66 9.36
N ARG A 60 -3.89 -1.83 9.57
CA ARG A 60 -2.97 -2.17 8.47
C ARG A 60 -3.32 -3.54 7.86
N GLY A 61 -3.62 -4.51 8.71
CA GLY A 61 -3.94 -5.87 8.29
C GLY A 61 -5.22 -5.92 7.45
N GLU A 62 -6.22 -5.13 7.82
CA GLU A 62 -7.52 -4.97 7.16
C GLU A 62 -7.34 -4.35 5.79
N LEU A 63 -6.48 -3.34 5.66
CA LEU A 63 -6.15 -2.76 4.35
C LEU A 63 -5.45 -3.78 3.46
N THR A 64 -4.44 -4.49 3.97
CA THR A 64 -3.76 -5.54 3.21
C THR A 64 -4.71 -6.67 2.80
N ALA A 65 -5.60 -7.11 3.70
CA ALA A 65 -6.58 -8.14 3.42
C ALA A 65 -7.58 -7.69 2.35
N TYR A 66 -8.12 -6.48 2.49
CA TYR A 66 -9.01 -5.86 1.50
C TYR A 66 -8.34 -5.82 0.12
N LEU A 67 -7.10 -5.32 0.03
CA LEU A 67 -6.37 -5.19 -1.24
C LEU A 67 -6.08 -6.55 -1.87
N ARG A 68 -5.78 -7.58 -1.06
CA ARG A 68 -5.59 -8.94 -1.56
C ARG A 68 -6.86 -9.57 -2.08
N VAL A 69 -8.01 -9.33 -1.46
CA VAL A 69 -9.29 -9.82 -1.97
C VAL A 69 -9.68 -9.04 -3.23
N HIS A 70 -9.53 -7.72 -3.19
CA HIS A 70 -9.98 -6.81 -4.24
C HIS A 70 -9.12 -6.89 -5.52
N TYR A 71 -7.80 -7.04 -5.37
CA TYR A 71 -6.87 -7.15 -6.51
C TYR A 71 -6.29 -8.56 -6.70
N GLY A 72 -6.53 -9.50 -5.79
CA GLY A 72 -6.00 -10.87 -5.91
C GLY A 72 -6.60 -11.69 -7.05
N SER A 73 -7.77 -11.29 -7.54
CA SER A 73 -8.42 -11.87 -8.73
C SER A 73 -7.91 -11.28 -10.05
N VAL A 74 -7.20 -10.15 -10.01
CA VAL A 74 -6.55 -9.55 -11.19
C VAL A 74 -5.29 -10.36 -11.45
N GLY A 75 -5.46 -11.46 -12.19
CA GLY A 75 -4.54 -12.59 -12.36
C GLY A 75 -3.12 -12.28 -12.89
N TRP A 76 -2.77 -11.01 -13.08
CA TRP A 76 -1.41 -10.57 -13.35
C TRP A 76 -1.11 -9.32 -12.52
N GLN A 77 -0.29 -9.50 -11.50
CA GLN A 77 0.27 -8.48 -10.60
C GLN A 77 0.54 -7.13 -11.31
N PRO A 78 -0.33 -6.10 -11.19
CA PRO A 78 -0.10 -4.82 -11.85
C PRO A 78 1.17 -4.08 -11.38
N TRP A 79 1.71 -4.46 -10.22
CA TRP A 79 3.01 -4.02 -9.67
C TRP A 79 4.24 -4.67 -10.34
N ARG A 80 4.08 -5.46 -11.41
CA ARG A 80 5.17 -6.14 -12.13
C ARG A 80 5.44 -5.61 -13.54
N MET A 81 4.73 -4.59 -14.01
CA MET A 81 5.02 -3.97 -15.31
C MET A 81 6.14 -2.93 -15.16
N PRO A 82 7.36 -3.14 -15.66
CA PRO A 82 8.33 -2.05 -15.80
C PRO A 82 7.83 -1.02 -16.85
N PRO A 83 8.28 0.25 -16.77
CA PRO A 83 9.36 0.76 -15.94
C PRO A 83 8.81 1.64 -14.81
N TYR A 84 8.46 1.04 -13.67
CA TYR A 84 8.16 1.85 -12.48
C TYR A 84 9.38 1.86 -11.55
N PRO A 85 9.75 3.05 -11.03
CA PRO A 85 10.93 3.19 -10.19
C PRO A 85 10.76 2.35 -8.92
N THR A 86 11.79 1.60 -8.59
CA THR A 86 11.89 0.83 -7.35
C THR A 86 12.07 1.78 -6.18
N THR A 87 11.06 1.96 -5.36
CA THR A 87 11.11 2.83 -4.17
C THR A 87 10.99 2.03 -2.86
N LEU A 88 10.90 2.73 -1.72
CA LEU A 88 10.99 2.25 -0.33
C LEU A 88 9.87 1.26 0.04
N ARG A 89 9.99 0.01 -0.38
CA ARG A 89 9.03 -1.05 -0.08
C ARG A 89 8.87 -1.26 1.43
N SER A 90 7.63 -1.24 1.91
CA SER A 90 7.31 -1.64 3.27
C SER A 90 7.56 -3.15 3.51
N ALA A 91 7.66 -3.52 4.78
CA ALA A 91 7.72 -4.92 5.19
C ALA A 91 6.48 -5.72 4.75
N ASP A 92 5.32 -5.08 4.55
CA ASP A 92 4.10 -5.72 4.08
C ASP A 92 4.15 -6.06 2.58
N THR A 93 4.77 -5.21 1.75
CA THR A 93 5.12 -5.55 0.37
C THR A 93 6.03 -6.77 0.34
N GLU A 94 7.11 -6.76 1.13
CA GLU A 94 8.06 -7.88 1.21
C GLU A 94 7.42 -9.18 1.71
N ARG A 95 6.52 -9.07 2.70
CA ARG A 95 5.78 -10.21 3.23
C ARG A 95 4.81 -10.78 2.18
N ALA A 96 4.14 -9.93 1.40
CA ALA A 96 3.26 -10.36 0.33
C ALA A 96 4.03 -11.11 -0.78
N LEU A 97 5.22 -10.62 -1.16
CA LEU A 97 6.09 -11.30 -2.12
C LEU A 97 6.53 -12.68 -1.62
N ARG A 98 6.97 -12.78 -0.36
CA ARG A 98 7.38 -14.06 0.27
C ARG A 98 6.25 -15.07 0.37
N MET A 99 5.04 -14.65 0.73
CA MET A 99 3.90 -15.56 0.82
C MET A 99 3.50 -16.13 -0.55
N ARG A 100 3.68 -15.37 -1.64
CA ARG A 100 3.39 -15.87 -3.00
C ARG A 100 4.44 -16.84 -3.53
N ALA A 101 5.70 -16.74 -3.11
CA ALA A 101 6.73 -17.74 -3.45
C ALA A 101 6.36 -19.15 -2.94
N ARG A 102 5.40 -19.26 -2.02
CA ARG A 102 4.87 -20.53 -1.49
C ARG A 102 3.56 -20.98 -2.14
N SER A 103 2.90 -20.14 -2.95
CA SER A 103 1.68 -20.51 -3.66
C SER A 103 2.05 -21.12 -5.01
N PRO A 104 1.76 -22.40 -5.27
CA PRO A 104 1.97 -22.98 -6.59
C PRO A 104 1.01 -22.28 -7.55
N THR A 105 1.54 -21.65 -8.59
CA THR A 105 0.75 -21.17 -9.72
C THR A 105 -0.02 -22.37 -10.29
N PRO A 106 -1.35 -22.33 -10.43
CA PRO A 106 -2.02 -23.32 -11.26
C PRO A 106 -1.50 -23.16 -12.69
N ARG A 107 -1.09 -24.28 -13.29
CA ARG A 107 -0.66 -24.36 -14.69
C ARG A 107 -1.83 -24.11 -15.64
#